data_AF-A0AA41QTP5-F1
#
_entry.id   AF-A0AA41QTP5-F1
#
_cell.length_a   1.000
_cell.length_b   1.000
_cell.length_c   1.000
_cell.angle_alpha   90.00
_cell.angle_beta   90.00
_cell.angle_gamma   90.00
#
_symmetry.space_group_name_H-M   'P 1'
#
loop_
_entity.id
_entity.type
_entity.pdbx_description
1 polymer ?
#
loop_
_entity_poly.entity_id
_entity_poly.type
_entity_poly.pdbx_seq_one_letter_code
_entity_poly.pdbx_strand_id
1 'polypeptide(L)'
;MPETQEPLPPEFAAALAAIRRAHTRTDLVLSEIPAPGKLAPHAVALSADVAPSRHGGNSELGTGRFILLYDPEEPEAWGGAFRVVCFAQAPLETEIGVDPFLAEVAWAWLIDALDSHGARYTAASGTATKIISSGFGELAKQGDGAQIELRASWTPVDHNLTAHVEGWGELICMLAGLPPIGEGVSMLSARRTGRG
;
A
#
# COMPACT_ATOMS: atom_id res chain seq x y z
N MET A 1 -14.22 -19.61 34.23
CA MET A 1 -12.75 -19.63 34.06
C MET A 1 -12.38 -18.36 33.32
N PRO A 2 -11.43 -17.54 33.80
CA PRO A 2 -10.90 -16.47 32.98
C PRO A 2 -10.12 -17.14 31.84
N GLU A 3 -10.49 -16.81 30.62
CA GLU A 3 -9.79 -17.17 29.39
C GLU A 3 -8.37 -16.61 29.54
N THR A 4 -7.38 -17.51 29.67
CA THR A 4 -5.98 -17.09 29.78
C THR A 4 -5.59 -16.58 28.40
N GLN A 5 -5.58 -15.25 28.22
CA GLN A 5 -5.01 -14.63 27.03
C GLN A 5 -3.55 -15.07 26.96
N GLU A 6 -3.23 -15.99 26.03
CA GLU A 6 -1.85 -16.35 25.79
C GLU A 6 -1.07 -15.07 25.43
N PRO A 7 0.09 -14.84 26.07
CA PRO A 7 0.91 -13.69 25.77
C PRO A 7 1.34 -13.75 24.30
N LEU A 8 1.29 -12.61 23.61
CA LEU A 8 1.70 -12.52 22.21
C LEU A 8 3.15 -13.00 22.05
N PRO A 9 3.47 -13.78 20.99
CA PRO A 9 4.83 -14.17 20.68
C PRO A 9 5.75 -12.94 20.61
N PRO A 10 6.96 -12.99 21.20
CA PRO A 10 7.85 -11.83 21.26
C PRO A 10 8.17 -11.22 19.90
N GLU A 11 8.34 -12.04 18.87
CA GLU A 11 8.62 -11.58 17.50
C GLU A 11 7.43 -10.81 16.91
N PHE A 12 6.21 -11.34 17.09
CA PHE A 12 5.00 -10.66 16.64
C PHE A 12 4.76 -9.37 17.42
N ALA A 13 5.01 -9.36 18.74
CA ALA A 13 4.93 -8.14 19.55
C ALA A 13 5.94 -7.07 19.08
N ALA A 14 7.16 -7.48 18.72
CA ALA A 14 8.16 -6.58 18.15
C ALA A 14 7.74 -6.03 16.78
N ALA A 15 7.16 -6.88 15.92
CA ALA A 15 6.62 -6.49 14.63
C ALA A 15 5.48 -5.48 14.76
N LEU A 16 4.54 -5.70 15.70
CA LEU A 16 3.47 -4.73 16.00
C LEU A 16 4.03 -3.38 16.47
N ALA A 17 5.05 -3.40 17.33
CA ALA A 17 5.72 -2.19 17.75
C ALA A 17 6.42 -1.46 16.59
N ALA A 18 6.98 -2.20 15.63
CA ALA A 18 7.57 -1.64 14.41
C ALA A 18 6.53 -1.01 13.48
N ILE A 19 5.40 -1.68 13.26
CA ILE A 19 4.28 -1.13 12.48
C ILE A 19 3.81 0.20 13.05
N ARG A 20 3.65 0.30 14.37
CA ARG A 20 3.22 1.54 15.05
C ARG A 20 4.22 2.70 14.93
N ARG A 21 5.47 2.42 14.60
CA ARG A 21 6.51 3.43 14.38
C ARG A 21 6.58 3.91 12.93
N ALA A 22 5.85 3.30 12.00
CA ALA A 22 5.83 3.72 10.61
C ALA A 22 5.33 5.16 10.49
N HIS A 23 6.08 6.00 9.79
CA HIS A 23 5.70 7.37 9.49
C HIS A 23 5.45 7.52 7.99
N THR A 24 4.21 7.82 7.63
CA THR A 24 3.83 8.10 6.24
C THR A 24 3.67 9.60 6.01
N ARG A 25 3.68 10.00 4.74
CA ARG A 25 3.39 11.39 4.35
C ARG A 25 2.02 11.85 4.86
N THR A 26 1.85 13.14 5.04
CA THR A 26 0.61 13.75 5.55
C THR A 26 -0.62 13.54 4.66
N ASP A 27 -0.40 13.23 3.39
CA ASP A 27 -1.47 12.95 2.43
C ASP A 27 -2.00 11.51 2.56
N LEU A 28 -1.34 10.62 3.31
CA LEU A 28 -1.76 9.24 3.49
C LEU A 28 -2.23 8.99 4.92
N VAL A 29 -3.47 8.55 5.08
CA VAL A 29 -4.04 8.22 6.38
C VAL A 29 -3.98 6.70 6.56
N LEU A 30 -3.24 6.26 7.59
CA LEU A 30 -3.19 4.86 8.00
C LEU A 30 -4.13 4.63 9.19
N SER A 31 -4.85 3.51 9.17
CA SER A 31 -5.68 3.06 10.29
C SER A 31 -5.61 1.54 10.45
N GLU A 32 -5.57 1.07 11.70
CA GLU A 32 -5.65 -0.36 12.00
C GLU A 32 -7.10 -0.83 11.81
N ILE A 33 -7.27 -1.96 11.12
CA ILE A 33 -8.57 -2.57 10.83
C ILE A 33 -8.57 -4.04 11.29
N PRO A 34 -9.76 -4.66 11.46
CA PRO A 34 -9.84 -6.07 11.76
C PRO A 34 -9.13 -6.92 10.71
N ALA A 35 -8.17 -7.75 11.15
CA ALA A 35 -7.48 -8.68 10.26
C ALA A 35 -8.45 -9.79 9.79
N PRO A 36 -8.26 -10.34 8.58
CA PRO A 36 -9.06 -11.47 8.14
C PRO A 36 -8.82 -12.68 9.05
N GLY A 37 -9.91 -13.36 9.44
CA GLY A 37 -9.82 -14.53 10.31
C GLY A 37 -9.23 -15.75 9.60
N LYS A 38 -8.65 -16.66 10.39
CA LYS A 38 -8.24 -18.03 9.99
C LYS A 38 -7.10 -18.14 8.98
N LEU A 39 -6.36 -17.07 8.70
CA LEU A 39 -5.17 -17.14 7.84
C LEU A 39 -3.89 -17.50 8.61
N ALA A 40 -3.83 -17.14 9.88
CA ALA A 40 -2.66 -17.32 10.74
C ALA A 40 -3.09 -17.32 12.23
N PRO A 41 -2.27 -17.88 13.15
CA PRO A 41 -2.47 -17.74 14.59
C PRO A 41 -2.49 -16.27 15.04
N HIS A 42 -1.65 -15.44 14.44
CA HIS A 42 -1.57 -14.01 14.74
C HIS A 42 -1.58 -13.19 13.45
N ALA A 43 -2.35 -12.10 13.45
CA ALA A 43 -2.43 -11.20 12.31
C ALA A 43 -2.74 -9.76 12.73
N VAL A 44 -2.29 -8.81 11.94
CA VAL A 44 -2.68 -7.39 12.02
C VAL A 44 -2.94 -6.87 10.62
N ALA A 45 -3.91 -5.97 10.49
CA ALA A 45 -4.25 -5.36 9.21
C ALA A 45 -4.35 -3.84 9.33
N LEU A 46 -3.90 -3.16 8.30
CA LEU A 46 -3.98 -1.71 8.13
C LEU A 46 -4.78 -1.41 6.86
N SER A 47 -5.60 -0.38 6.90
CA SER A 47 -6.05 0.34 5.71
C SER A 47 -5.24 1.61 5.53
N ALA A 48 -5.13 2.01 4.26
CA ALA A 48 -4.53 3.25 3.86
C ALA A 48 -5.45 3.95 2.87
N ASP A 49 -5.68 5.24 3.07
CA ASP A 49 -6.48 6.09 2.21
C ASP A 49 -5.70 7.38 1.94
N VAL A 50 -5.51 7.73 0.67
CA VAL A 50 -4.92 9.03 0.31
C VAL A 50 -5.98 10.10 0.48
N ALA A 51 -5.68 11.13 1.28
CA ALA A 51 -6.60 12.21 1.61
C ALA A 51 -6.78 13.17 0.42
N PRO A 52 -8.01 13.65 0.16
CA PRO A 52 -8.26 14.71 -0.80
C PRO A 52 -7.42 15.94 -0.48
N SER A 53 -6.55 16.32 -1.41
CA SER A 53 -5.78 17.55 -1.25
C SER A 53 -6.74 18.74 -1.12
N ARG A 54 -6.42 19.69 -0.24
CA ARG A 54 -7.30 20.82 0.17
C ARG A 54 -7.77 21.73 -0.97
N HIS A 55 -7.31 21.52 -2.20
CA HIS A 55 -7.57 22.39 -3.36
C HIS A 55 -8.63 21.89 -4.34
N GLY A 56 -9.51 20.99 -3.89
CA GLY A 56 -10.82 20.80 -4.52
C GLY A 56 -10.86 19.71 -5.57
N GLY A 57 -11.39 18.56 -5.14
CA GLY A 57 -11.85 17.48 -5.99
C GLY A 57 -12.22 16.32 -5.09
N ASN A 58 -13.48 15.88 -5.16
CA ASN A 58 -13.94 14.64 -4.53
C ASN A 58 -13.40 13.43 -5.35
N SER A 59 -12.09 13.41 -5.59
CA SER A 59 -11.45 12.30 -6.28
C SER A 59 -11.45 11.13 -5.31
N GLU A 60 -11.97 9.99 -5.76
CA GLU A 60 -11.56 8.71 -5.18
C GLU A 60 -10.03 8.66 -5.38
N LEU A 61 -9.31 8.47 -4.29
CA LEU A 61 -7.85 8.49 -4.28
C LEU A 61 -7.34 7.08 -4.01
N GLY A 62 -6.02 6.89 -4.18
CA GLY A 62 -5.39 5.60 -3.93
C GLY A 62 -5.76 5.06 -2.54
N THR A 63 -6.17 3.80 -2.51
CA THR A 63 -6.46 3.06 -1.28
C THR A 63 -5.62 1.80 -1.22
N GLY A 64 -5.46 1.24 -0.03
CA GLY A 64 -4.83 -0.05 0.10
C GLY A 64 -5.16 -0.77 1.39
N ARG A 65 -4.78 -2.05 1.42
CA ARG A 65 -4.73 -2.85 2.65
C ARG A 65 -3.37 -3.51 2.79
N PHE A 66 -2.84 -3.52 4.01
CA PHE A 66 -1.63 -4.23 4.39
C PHE A 66 -1.98 -5.22 5.48
N ILE A 67 -1.64 -6.49 5.31
CA ILE A 67 -1.94 -7.53 6.28
C ILE A 67 -0.63 -8.23 6.59
N LEU A 68 -0.22 -8.20 7.86
CA LEU A 68 0.86 -9.03 8.36
C LEU A 68 0.25 -10.27 9.02
N LEU A 69 0.68 -11.43 8.54
CA LEU A 69 0.42 -12.74 9.11
C LEU A 69 1.67 -13.23 9.84
N TYR A 70 1.48 -13.90 10.97
CA TYR A 70 2.55 -14.55 11.71
C TYR A 70 2.11 -15.93 12.18
N ASP A 71 2.95 -16.92 11.88
CA ASP A 71 2.79 -18.30 12.28
C ASP A 71 4.17 -18.87 12.66
N PRO A 72 4.40 -19.21 13.96
CA PRO A 72 5.69 -19.73 14.41
C PRO A 72 6.04 -21.10 13.84
N GLU A 73 5.08 -21.81 13.24
CA GLU A 73 5.32 -23.09 12.57
C GLU A 73 5.94 -22.93 11.16
N GLU A 74 6.14 -21.69 10.71
CA GLU A 74 6.76 -21.34 9.42
C GLU A 74 6.19 -22.13 8.23
N PRO A 75 4.91 -21.89 7.85
CA PRO A 75 4.28 -22.58 6.73
C PRO A 75 5.17 -22.55 5.47
N GLU A 76 5.42 -23.70 4.85
CA GLU A 76 6.36 -23.81 3.71
C GLU A 76 6.02 -22.83 2.58
N ALA A 77 4.73 -22.60 2.32
CA ALA A 77 4.25 -21.67 1.31
C ALA A 77 4.63 -20.20 1.58
N TRP A 78 5.00 -19.85 2.81
CA TRP A 78 5.45 -18.51 3.19
C TRP A 78 6.97 -18.40 3.11
N GLY A 79 7.72 -19.47 3.32
CA GLY A 79 9.19 -19.40 3.36
C GLY A 79 9.72 -18.60 4.56
N GLY A 80 8.99 -18.60 5.67
CA GLY A 80 9.34 -17.95 6.95
C GLY A 80 8.12 -17.77 7.87
N ALA A 81 8.35 -17.33 9.11
CA ALA A 81 7.29 -17.14 10.10
C ALA A 81 6.32 -15.99 9.78
N PHE A 82 6.77 -14.99 9.01
CA PHE A 82 5.97 -13.84 8.61
C PHE A 82 5.54 -13.92 7.15
N ARG A 83 4.32 -13.46 6.87
CA ARG A 83 3.87 -13.20 5.50
C ARG A 83 3.11 -11.89 5.44
N VAL A 84 3.54 -11.00 4.55
CA VAL A 84 2.76 -9.82 4.19
C VAL A 84 1.88 -10.15 3.00
N VAL A 85 0.63 -9.74 3.07
CA VAL A 85 -0.31 -9.70 1.94
C VAL A 85 -0.80 -8.27 1.83
N CYS A 86 -0.64 -7.66 0.65
CA CYS A 86 -1.10 -6.31 0.41
C CYS A 86 -1.99 -6.19 -0.82
N PHE A 87 -2.79 -5.13 -0.78
CA PHE A 87 -3.66 -4.67 -1.84
C PHE A 87 -3.43 -3.17 -1.98
N ALA A 88 -3.38 -2.68 -3.21
CA ALA A 88 -3.39 -1.25 -3.53
C ALA A 88 -4.24 -1.03 -4.78
N GLN A 89 -5.03 0.04 -4.79
CA GLN A 89 -5.91 0.38 -5.90
C GLN A 89 -5.95 1.88 -6.08
N ALA A 90 -5.94 2.35 -7.32
CA ALA A 90 -6.16 3.75 -7.63
C ALA A 90 -6.93 3.90 -8.96
N PRO A 91 -7.84 4.89 -9.08
CA PRO A 91 -8.39 5.28 -10.37
C PRO A 91 -7.30 5.89 -11.24
N LEU A 92 -7.44 5.74 -12.56
CA LEU A 92 -6.51 6.25 -13.55
C LEU A 92 -7.23 7.05 -14.62
N GLU A 93 -6.49 7.95 -15.25
CA GLU A 93 -6.90 8.49 -16.55
C GLU A 93 -6.93 7.38 -17.59
N THR A 94 -7.93 7.39 -18.46
CA THR A 94 -8.17 6.32 -19.45
C THR A 94 -7.01 6.16 -20.43
N GLU A 95 -6.31 7.24 -20.78
CA GLU A 95 -5.11 7.20 -21.62
C GLU A 95 -3.95 6.46 -20.95
N ILE A 96 -3.83 6.54 -19.62
CA ILE A 96 -2.82 5.80 -18.84
C ILE A 96 -3.25 4.33 -18.71
N GLY A 97 -4.54 4.06 -18.53
CA GLY A 97 -5.07 2.70 -18.37
C GLY A 97 -4.79 1.76 -19.54
N VAL A 98 -4.64 2.31 -20.75
CA VAL A 98 -4.32 1.54 -21.97
C VAL A 98 -2.81 1.32 -22.18
N ASP A 99 -1.95 1.93 -21.37
CA ASP A 99 -0.50 1.74 -21.48
C ASP A 99 -0.14 0.25 -21.28
N PRO A 100 0.56 -0.39 -22.22
CA PRO A 100 0.97 -1.79 -22.10
C PRO A 100 1.85 -2.04 -20.86
N PHE A 101 2.70 -1.09 -20.46
CA PHE A 101 3.72 -1.24 -19.40
C PHE A 101 3.26 -0.89 -17.99
N LEU A 102 2.03 -0.38 -17.83
CA LEU A 102 1.53 0.09 -16.54
C LEU A 102 1.58 -0.99 -15.45
N ALA A 103 1.39 -2.26 -15.81
CA ALA A 103 1.45 -3.38 -14.87
C ALA A 103 2.88 -3.60 -14.33
N GLU A 104 3.87 -3.61 -15.22
CA GLU A 104 5.28 -3.73 -14.89
C GLU A 104 5.78 -2.53 -14.08
N VAL A 105 5.32 -1.31 -14.43
CA VAL A 105 5.65 -0.09 -13.71
C VAL A 105 5.09 -0.12 -12.28
N ALA A 106 3.82 -0.49 -12.10
CA ALA A 106 3.22 -0.60 -10.78
C ALA A 106 3.91 -1.65 -9.90
N TRP A 107 4.37 -2.76 -10.50
CA TRP A 107 5.19 -3.75 -9.80
C TRP A 107 6.56 -3.20 -9.41
N ALA A 108 7.26 -2.55 -10.35
CA ALA A 108 8.56 -1.94 -10.08
C ALA A 108 8.48 -0.91 -8.95
N TRP A 109 7.43 -0.07 -8.93
CA TRP A 109 7.18 0.88 -7.85
C TRP A 109 7.06 0.24 -6.47
N LEU A 110 6.44 -0.95 -6.35
CA LEU A 110 6.39 -1.66 -5.07
C LEU A 110 7.81 -2.07 -4.63
N ILE A 111 8.57 -2.68 -5.55
CA ILE A 111 9.92 -3.17 -5.27
C ILE A 111 10.85 -2.00 -4.90
N ASP A 112 10.87 -0.95 -5.71
CA ASP A 112 11.70 0.23 -5.51
C ASP A 112 11.36 0.93 -4.19
N ALA A 113 10.07 1.03 -3.82
CA ALA A 113 9.65 1.64 -2.57
C ALA A 113 10.05 0.79 -1.35
N LEU A 114 9.88 -0.53 -1.42
CA LEU A 114 10.36 -1.43 -0.36
C LEU A 114 11.88 -1.31 -0.18
N ASP A 115 12.63 -1.32 -1.28
CA ASP A 115 14.09 -1.27 -1.27
C ASP A 115 14.59 0.10 -0.77
N SER A 116 13.96 1.20 -1.20
CA SER A 116 14.33 2.57 -0.79
C SER A 116 14.09 2.84 0.70
N HIS A 117 13.06 2.21 1.29
CA HIS A 117 12.82 2.25 2.72
C HIS A 117 13.67 1.23 3.52
N GLY A 118 14.50 0.42 2.84
CA GLY A 118 15.36 -0.58 3.47
C GLY A 118 14.61 -1.80 4.00
N ALA A 119 13.45 -2.11 3.45
CA ALA A 119 12.69 -3.30 3.80
C ALA A 119 13.43 -4.56 3.35
N ARG A 120 13.62 -5.53 4.26
CA ARG A 120 14.30 -6.79 3.93
C ARG A 120 13.28 -7.90 3.77
N TYR A 121 13.20 -8.47 2.57
CA TYR A 121 12.21 -9.49 2.24
C TYR A 121 12.74 -10.54 1.27
N THR A 122 12.00 -11.63 1.17
CA THR A 122 12.14 -12.66 0.14
C THR A 122 10.77 -13.04 -0.42
N ALA A 123 10.75 -13.93 -1.41
CA ALA A 123 9.52 -14.54 -1.95
C ALA A 123 8.43 -13.52 -2.33
N ALA A 124 8.85 -12.37 -2.89
CA ALA A 124 7.94 -11.37 -3.43
C ALA A 124 7.21 -11.91 -4.65
N SER A 125 5.90 -11.78 -4.65
CA SER A 125 5.03 -12.17 -5.75
C SER A 125 3.79 -11.30 -5.79
N GLY A 126 3.16 -11.18 -6.95
CA GLY A 126 1.96 -10.40 -7.08
C GLY A 126 1.37 -10.39 -8.49
N THR A 127 0.26 -9.69 -8.62
CA THR A 127 -0.45 -9.45 -9.86
C THR A 127 -0.87 -7.98 -9.91
N ALA A 128 -0.67 -7.35 -11.06
CA ALA A 128 -1.22 -6.04 -11.39
C ALA A 128 -2.35 -6.22 -12.41
N THR A 129 -3.54 -5.73 -12.08
CA THR A 129 -4.75 -5.86 -12.92
C THR A 129 -5.21 -4.48 -13.37
N LYS A 130 -5.28 -4.28 -14.69
CA LYS A 130 -5.81 -3.08 -15.32
C LYS A 130 -7.29 -3.32 -15.63
N ILE A 131 -8.15 -2.42 -15.16
CA ILE A 131 -9.59 -2.45 -15.44
C ILE A 131 -9.86 -1.26 -16.34
N ILE A 132 -10.42 -1.52 -17.52
CA ILE A 132 -10.89 -0.51 -18.47
C ILE A 132 -12.38 -0.73 -18.65
N SER A 133 -13.17 0.31 -18.44
CA SER A 133 -14.61 0.29 -18.61
C SER A 133 -15.03 1.31 -19.67
N SER A 134 -16.00 0.95 -20.49
CA SER A 134 -16.65 1.87 -21.43
C SER A 134 -18.13 1.96 -21.15
N GLY A 135 -18.63 3.18 -20.99
CA GLY A 135 -20.04 3.45 -20.76
C GLY A 135 -20.86 3.31 -22.04
N PHE A 136 -21.90 2.48 -22.01
CA PHE A 136 -22.89 2.35 -23.09
C PHE A 136 -24.31 2.56 -22.55
N GLY A 137 -25.24 2.94 -23.43
CA GLY A 137 -26.64 3.16 -23.05
C GLY A 137 -26.80 4.27 -22.00
N GLU A 138 -27.44 3.96 -20.87
CA GLU A 138 -27.64 4.91 -19.76
C GLU A 138 -26.31 5.38 -19.14
N LEU A 139 -25.25 4.56 -19.22
CA LEU A 139 -23.92 4.89 -18.69
C LEU A 139 -23.07 5.66 -19.69
N ALA A 140 -23.54 5.90 -20.92
CA ALA A 140 -22.78 6.65 -21.94
C ALA A 140 -22.39 8.06 -21.47
N LYS A 141 -23.19 8.66 -20.58
CA LYS A 141 -22.90 9.97 -19.98
C LYS A 141 -21.74 9.94 -18.96
N GLN A 142 -21.42 8.77 -18.41
CA GLN A 142 -20.30 8.59 -17.48
C GLN A 142 -18.96 8.46 -18.20
N GLY A 143 -18.96 8.09 -19.48
CA GLY A 143 -17.76 7.96 -20.30
C GLY A 143 -17.00 6.67 -20.05
N ASP A 144 -15.72 6.67 -20.43
CA ASP A 144 -14.79 5.57 -20.17
C ASP A 144 -14.11 5.76 -18.80
N GLY A 145 -13.75 4.67 -18.15
CA GLY A 145 -13.03 4.65 -16.88
C GLY A 145 -11.82 3.71 -16.91
N ALA A 146 -10.83 4.01 -16.07
CA ALA A 146 -9.67 3.15 -15.88
C ALA A 146 -9.30 3.04 -14.40
N GLN A 147 -8.77 1.88 -14.02
CA GLN A 147 -8.30 1.61 -12.67
C GLN A 147 -7.15 0.60 -12.70
N ILE A 148 -6.20 0.75 -11.79
CA ILE A 148 -5.17 -0.25 -11.50
C ILE A 148 -5.40 -0.86 -10.13
N GLU A 149 -5.20 -2.17 -10.05
CA GLU A 149 -5.23 -2.94 -8.81
C GLU A 149 -3.94 -3.76 -8.70
N LEU A 150 -3.18 -3.59 -7.63
CA LEU A 150 -2.03 -4.41 -7.29
C LEU A 150 -2.38 -5.30 -6.09
N ARG A 151 -2.22 -6.61 -6.27
CA ARG A 151 -2.19 -7.59 -5.17
C ARG A 151 -0.79 -8.15 -5.07
N ALA A 152 -0.17 -8.06 -3.91
CA ALA A 152 1.17 -8.58 -3.72
C ALA A 152 1.31 -9.26 -2.36
N SER A 153 2.37 -10.06 -2.25
CA SER A 153 2.75 -10.69 -1.01
C SER A 153 4.25 -10.95 -1.00
N TRP A 154 4.85 -10.89 0.19
CA TRP A 154 6.28 -11.15 0.40
C TRP A 154 6.52 -11.63 1.82
N THR A 155 7.72 -12.11 2.07
CA THR A 155 8.13 -12.68 3.35
C THR A 155 9.19 -11.78 3.98
N PRO A 156 8.84 -10.98 5.00
CA PRO A 156 9.82 -10.24 5.79
C PRO A 156 10.84 -11.19 6.40
N VAL A 157 12.13 -10.81 6.36
CA VAL A 157 13.21 -11.62 6.96
C VAL A 157 13.56 -11.20 8.39
N ASP A 158 12.91 -10.15 8.89
CA ASP A 158 13.05 -9.66 10.25
C ASP A 158 11.74 -9.03 10.75
N HIS A 159 11.77 -8.53 11.99
CA HIS A 159 10.62 -7.88 12.63
C HIS A 159 10.59 -6.36 12.42
N ASN A 160 11.43 -5.78 11.56
CA ASN A 160 11.43 -4.34 11.25
C ASN A 160 10.34 -4.00 10.22
N LEU A 161 9.09 -4.18 10.61
CA LEU A 161 7.93 -3.93 9.75
C LEU A 161 7.66 -2.45 9.46
N THR A 162 8.41 -1.53 10.09
CA THR A 162 8.35 -0.09 9.79
C THR A 162 8.61 0.18 8.31
N ALA A 163 9.73 -0.32 7.77
CA ALA A 163 10.13 -0.11 6.37
C ALA A 163 9.13 -0.71 5.37
N HIS A 164 8.54 -1.86 5.71
CA HIS A 164 7.54 -2.52 4.85
C HIS A 164 6.24 -1.72 4.76
N VAL A 165 5.76 -1.16 5.87
CA VAL A 165 4.56 -0.32 5.89
C VAL A 165 4.80 1.00 5.16
N GLU A 166 5.96 1.61 5.35
CA GLU A 166 6.30 2.87 4.68
C GLU A 166 6.46 2.70 3.17
N GLY A 167 7.18 1.69 2.70
CA GLY A 167 7.32 1.39 1.27
C GLY A 167 5.98 1.04 0.60
N TRP A 168 5.12 0.27 1.28
CA TRP A 168 3.75 0.04 0.81
C TRP A 168 2.91 1.33 0.77
N GLY A 169 3.05 2.19 1.77
CA GLY A 169 2.40 3.50 1.81
C GLY A 169 2.84 4.40 0.64
N GLU A 170 4.14 4.42 0.33
CA GLU A 170 4.69 5.16 -0.81
C GLU A 170 4.13 4.65 -2.14
N LEU A 171 4.03 3.33 -2.35
CA LEU A 171 3.36 2.76 -3.51
C LEU A 171 1.95 3.33 -3.69
N ILE A 172 1.12 3.35 -2.63
CA ILE A 172 -0.25 3.86 -2.72
C ILE A 172 -0.26 5.32 -3.15
N CYS A 173 0.67 6.12 -2.63
CA CYS A 173 0.80 7.51 -2.99
C CYS A 173 1.19 7.68 -4.47
N MET A 174 2.14 6.88 -4.97
CA MET A 174 2.55 6.89 -6.37
C MET A 174 1.40 6.47 -7.30
N LEU A 175 0.65 5.42 -6.94
CA LEU A 175 -0.54 5.00 -7.69
C LEU A 175 -1.62 6.10 -7.69
N ALA A 176 -1.72 6.89 -6.63
CA ALA A 176 -2.61 8.06 -6.55
C ALA A 176 -2.06 9.31 -7.25
N GLY A 177 -0.94 9.22 -7.98
CA GLY A 177 -0.31 10.33 -8.70
C GLY A 177 0.48 11.29 -7.83
N LEU A 178 0.73 10.97 -6.56
CA LEU A 178 1.60 11.75 -5.69
C LEU A 178 3.06 11.33 -5.90
N PRO A 179 3.99 12.26 -6.19
CA PRO A 179 5.38 11.90 -6.40
C PRO A 179 6.02 11.36 -5.11
N PRO A 180 7.03 10.48 -5.22
CA PRO A 180 7.80 9.99 -4.08
C PRO A 180 8.51 11.13 -3.36
N ILE A 181 8.67 11.02 -2.04
CA ILE A 181 9.35 12.04 -1.22
C ILE A 181 10.81 11.63 -1.08
N GLY A 182 11.62 11.89 -2.11
CA GLY A 182 13.07 11.71 -2.03
C GLY A 182 13.79 12.85 -1.28
N GLU A 183 14.93 12.56 -0.68
CA GLU A 183 15.88 13.58 -0.21
C GLU A 183 16.25 14.51 -1.37
N GLY A 184 15.74 15.75 -1.37
CA GLY A 184 16.19 16.82 -2.27
C GLY A 184 15.12 17.51 -3.10
N VAL A 185 13.87 17.04 -3.16
CA VAL A 185 12.80 17.75 -3.89
C VAL A 185 11.99 18.61 -2.92
N SER A 186 12.59 19.71 -2.49
CA SER A 186 11.80 20.82 -1.96
C SER A 186 10.95 21.37 -3.11
N MET A 187 9.63 21.20 -3.00
CA MET A 187 8.66 21.85 -3.87
C MET A 187 8.93 23.35 -3.86
N LEU A 188 9.56 23.87 -4.93
CA LEU A 188 9.73 25.29 -5.14
C LEU A 188 8.34 25.91 -5.27
N SER A 189 7.82 26.44 -4.17
CA SER A 189 6.62 27.26 -4.20
C SER A 189 6.85 28.41 -5.18
N ALA A 190 6.15 28.41 -6.30
CA ALA A 190 6.18 29.51 -7.25
C ALA A 190 5.54 30.73 -6.57
N ARG A 191 6.38 31.57 -5.95
CA ARG A 191 5.96 32.81 -5.34
C ARG A 191 5.49 33.74 -6.45
N ARG A 192 4.17 33.82 -6.65
CA ARG A 192 3.52 34.73 -7.58
C ARG A 192 3.87 36.17 -7.17
N THR A 193 4.88 36.75 -7.80
CA THR A 193 5.20 38.18 -7.72
C THR A 193 4.00 38.95 -8.26
N GLY A 194 3.24 39.58 -7.36
CA GLY A 194 2.30 40.62 -7.73
C GLY A 194 3.04 41.77 -8.37
N ARG A 195 2.71 42.10 -9.60
CA ARG A 195 3.00 43.41 -10.19
C ARG A 195 1.82 44.32 -9.89
N GLY A 196 2.12 45.43 -9.23
CA GLY A 196 1.25 46.61 -9.21
C GLY A 196 1.28 47.37 -10.52
#